data_AF-A0A3C1S5U3-F1
#
_entry.id   AF-A0A3C1S5U3-F1
#
_cell.length_a   1.000
_cell.length_b   1.000
_cell.length_c   1.000
_cell.angle_alpha   90.00
_cell.angle_beta   90.00
_cell.angle_gamma   90.00
#
_symmetry.space_group_name_H-M   'P 1'
#
loop_
_entity.id
_entity.type
_entity.pdbx_description
1 polymer ?
#
loop_
_entity_poly.entity_id
_entity_poly.type
_entity_poly.pdbx_seq_one_letter_code
_entity_poly.pdbx_strand_id
1 'polypeptide(L)'
;MQITLTADIENDLTHYAKHQGIRPEMLALNVLREWFAAHSIDESSAGEDESLADYLADHIGVISSSEYVPGGAQMSKDCGKKFAEGMLKKRQKGKL
;
A
#
# COMPACT_ATOMS: atom_id res chain seq x y z
N MET A 1 14.18 -16.58 -18.25
CA MET A 1 13.09 -16.31 -19.21
C MET A 1 13.57 -15.21 -20.14
N GLN A 2 13.41 -15.35 -21.45
CA GLN A 2 13.75 -14.32 -22.43
C GLN A 2 12.44 -13.70 -22.92
N ILE A 3 12.28 -12.40 -22.73
CA ILE A 3 11.16 -11.62 -23.25
C ILE A 3 11.71 -10.75 -24.37
N THR A 4 11.18 -10.94 -25.58
CA THR A 4 11.53 -10.08 -26.72
C THR A 4 10.57 -8.91 -26.74
N LEU A 5 11.10 -7.69 -26.65
CA LEU A 5 10.32 -6.45 -26.76
C LEU A 5 10.35 -5.95 -28.21
N THR A 6 9.34 -5.19 -28.57
CA THR A 6 9.35 -4.38 -29.80
C THR A 6 10.26 -3.17 -29.60
N ALA A 7 10.84 -2.65 -30.69
CA ALA A 7 11.87 -1.62 -30.64
C ALA A 7 11.38 -0.29 -30.03
N ASP A 8 10.10 0.03 -30.21
CA ASP A 8 9.44 1.16 -29.56
C ASP A 8 9.47 1.05 -28.03
N ILE A 9 9.02 -0.10 -27.49
CA ILE A 9 8.98 -0.35 -26.05
C ILE A 9 10.40 -0.38 -25.46
N GLU A 10 11.35 -0.99 -26.16
CA GLU A 10 12.75 -1.03 -25.72
C GLU A 10 13.37 0.37 -25.61
N ASN A 11 13.09 1.24 -26.59
CA ASN A 11 13.56 2.62 -26.58
C ASN A 11 12.96 3.41 -25.42
N ASP A 12 11.65 3.28 -25.20
CA ASP A 12 10.97 3.96 -24.10
C ASP A 12 11.48 3.48 -22.75
N LEU A 13 11.59 2.16 -22.55
CA LEU A 13 12.12 1.56 -21.33
C LEU A 13 13.54 2.07 -21.03
N THR A 14 14.39 2.13 -22.05
CA THR A 14 15.77 2.61 -21.93
C THR A 14 15.82 4.09 -21.59
N HIS A 15 14.99 4.90 -22.22
CA HIS A 15 14.88 6.33 -21.94
C HIS A 15 14.44 6.58 -20.50
N TYR A 16 13.37 5.93 -20.05
CA TYR A 16 12.87 6.04 -18.67
C TYR A 16 13.88 5.56 -17.63
N ALA A 17 14.55 4.45 -17.88
CA ALA A 17 15.57 3.91 -16.98
C ALA A 17 16.76 4.88 -16.83
N LYS A 18 17.19 5.50 -17.94
CA LYS A 18 18.26 6.50 -17.94
C LYS A 18 17.90 7.74 -17.10
N HIS A 19 16.66 8.23 -17.21
CA HIS A 19 16.18 9.36 -16.40
C HIS A 19 16.19 9.06 -14.90
N GLN A 20 15.93 7.81 -14.53
CA GLN A 20 15.94 7.36 -13.13
C GLN A 20 17.33 6.88 -12.66
N GLY A 21 18.34 6.86 -13.53
CA GLY A 21 19.68 6.38 -13.20
C GLY A 21 19.75 4.89 -12.91
N ILE A 22 18.79 4.11 -13.39
CA ILE A 22 18.70 2.66 -13.18
C ILE A 22 18.89 1.90 -14.49
N ARG A 23 19.10 0.60 -14.36
CA ARG A 23 19.17 -0.31 -15.50
C ARG A 23 17.77 -0.61 -16.04
N PRO A 24 17.57 -0.69 -17.37
CA PRO A 24 16.26 -1.00 -17.97
C PRO A 24 15.67 -2.32 -17.47
N GLU A 25 16.52 -3.32 -17.23
CA GLU A 25 16.09 -4.62 -16.71
C GLU A 25 15.55 -4.53 -15.28
N MET A 26 16.13 -3.65 -14.45
CA MET A 26 15.66 -3.42 -13.09
C MET A 26 14.33 -2.68 -13.07
N LEU A 27 14.14 -1.71 -13.97
CA LEU A 27 12.86 -1.02 -14.14
C LEU A 27 11.77 -2.02 -14.55
N ALA A 28 12.04 -2.86 -15.55
CA ALA A 28 11.10 -3.89 -15.99
C ALA A 28 10.74 -4.87 -14.87
N LEU A 29 11.73 -5.35 -14.10
CA LEU A 29 11.49 -6.24 -12.98
C LEU A 29 10.64 -5.60 -11.87
N ASN A 30 10.87 -4.33 -11.55
CA ASN A 30 10.11 -3.63 -10.52
C ASN A 30 8.65 -3.47 -10.93
N VAL A 31 8.39 -3.06 -12.17
CA VAL A 31 7.02 -2.92 -12.70
C VAL A 31 6.30 -4.27 -12.71
N LEU A 32 6.97 -5.33 -13.17
CA LEU A 32 6.36 -6.67 -13.15
C LEU A 32 6.06 -7.15 -11.73
N ARG A 33 6.98 -6.91 -10.78
CA ARG A 33 6.76 -7.26 -9.37
C ARG A 33 5.57 -6.52 -8.79
N GLU A 34 5.48 -5.22 -9.00
CA GLU A 34 4.37 -4.40 -8.51
C GLU A 34 3.04 -4.86 -9.10
N TRP A 35 3.01 -5.10 -10.41
CA TRP A 35 1.81 -5.53 -11.11
C TRP A 35 1.33 -6.90 -10.61
N PHE A 36 2.21 -7.90 -10.56
CA PHE A 36 1.81 -9.23 -10.09
C PHE A 36 1.58 -9.30 -8.57
N ALA A 37 2.28 -8.51 -7.77
CA ALA A 37 2.02 -8.43 -6.33
C ALA A 37 0.64 -7.83 -6.04
N ALA A 38 0.25 -6.76 -6.75
CA ALA A 38 -1.08 -6.17 -6.63
C ALA A 38 -2.19 -7.18 -6.99
N HIS A 39 -1.99 -7.95 -8.06
CA HIS A 39 -2.98 -8.95 -8.49
C HIS A 39 -3.00 -10.23 -7.64
N SER A 40 -2.00 -10.45 -6.77
CA SER A 40 -1.97 -11.61 -5.86
C SER A 40 -2.75 -11.41 -4.56
N ILE A 41 -3.17 -10.18 -4.26
CA ILE A 41 -3.85 -9.83 -3.00
C ILE A 41 -5.39 -9.97 -3.14
N ASP A 42 -5.92 -9.96 -4.36
CA ASP A 42 -7.38 -9.87 -4.60
C ASP A 42 -8.17 -11.18 -4.58
N GLU A 43 -7.53 -12.35 -4.43
CA GLU A 43 -8.25 -13.63 -4.51
C GLU A 43 -8.85 -14.15 -3.19
N SER A 44 -8.78 -13.41 -2.06
CA SER A 44 -9.05 -14.03 -0.74
C SER A 44 -10.05 -13.37 0.22
N SER A 45 -10.73 -12.26 -0.07
CA SER A 45 -11.64 -11.73 0.98
C SER A 45 -12.74 -10.75 0.53
N ALA A 46 -13.45 -11.04 -0.56
CA ALA A 46 -14.75 -10.40 -0.78
C ALA A 46 -15.81 -11.49 -0.92
N GLY A 47 -16.38 -11.91 0.20
CA GLY A 47 -17.65 -12.64 0.16
C GLY A 47 -18.68 -11.75 -0.54
N GLU A 48 -19.45 -12.31 -1.47
CA GLU A 48 -20.39 -11.57 -2.35
C GLU A 48 -21.49 -10.77 -1.60
N ASP A 49 -21.58 -10.90 -0.27
CA ASP A 49 -22.57 -10.27 0.61
C ASP A 49 -21.98 -9.32 1.68
N GLU A 50 -20.66 -9.10 1.72
CA GLU A 50 -20.07 -8.20 2.72
C GLU A 50 -20.16 -6.73 2.28
N SER A 51 -20.73 -5.89 3.15
CA SER A 51 -20.72 -4.46 2.88
C SER A 51 -19.29 -3.92 2.97
N LEU A 52 -19.02 -2.81 2.29
CA LEU A 52 -17.73 -2.12 2.40
C LEU A 52 -17.39 -1.75 3.87
N ALA A 53 -18.40 -1.61 4.74
CA ALA A 53 -18.19 -1.40 6.17
C ALA A 53 -17.71 -2.67 6.89
N ASP A 54 -18.20 -3.85 6.49
CA ASP A 54 -17.80 -5.15 7.04
C ASP A 54 -16.37 -5.50 6.62
N TYR A 55 -16.02 -5.30 5.34
CA TYR A 55 -14.65 -5.46 4.85
C TYR A 55 -13.66 -4.53 5.58
N LEU A 56 -14.04 -3.27 5.80
CA LEU A 56 -13.20 -2.31 6.49
C LEU A 56 -13.15 -2.53 8.01
N ALA A 57 -14.08 -3.28 8.60
CA ALA A 57 -14.10 -3.51 10.05
C ALA A 57 -12.77 -4.12 10.54
N ASP A 58 -12.21 -5.06 9.78
CA ASP A 58 -10.94 -5.72 10.09
C ASP A 58 -9.70 -4.86 9.75
N HIS A 59 -9.87 -3.81 8.95
CA HIS A 59 -8.82 -2.90 8.52
C HIS A 59 -8.82 -1.57 9.32
N ILE A 60 -9.87 -1.28 10.08
CA ILE A 60 -9.95 -0.10 10.97
C ILE A 60 -8.98 -0.32 12.14
N GLY A 61 -7.84 0.36 12.08
CA GLY A 61 -6.83 0.36 13.15
C GLY A 61 -5.55 -0.43 12.82
N VAL A 62 -5.49 -1.10 11.67
CA VAL A 62 -4.28 -1.80 11.22
C VAL A 62 -3.38 -0.83 10.44
N ILE A 63 -2.50 -0.14 11.14
CA ILE A 63 -1.35 0.51 10.50
C ILE A 63 -0.23 -0.53 10.46
N SER A 64 -0.10 -1.24 9.35
CA SER A 64 1.06 -2.11 9.07
C SER A 64 2.29 -1.25 8.73
N SER A 65 2.88 -0.62 9.74
CA SER A 65 4.16 0.08 9.62
C SER A 65 5.30 -0.86 10.00
N SER A 66 5.74 -1.71 9.08
CA SER A 66 6.95 -2.52 9.26
C SER A 66 8.25 -1.71 9.13
N GLU A 67 8.17 -0.48 8.61
CA GLU A 67 9.33 0.37 8.41
C GLU A 67 9.67 1.16 9.68
N TYR A 68 10.82 0.82 10.27
CA TYR A 68 11.43 1.58 11.36
C TYR A 68 12.13 2.82 10.78
N VAL A 69 11.51 3.99 10.93
CA VAL A 69 12.15 5.29 10.64
C VAL A 69 12.68 5.90 11.95
N PRO A 70 14.00 6.04 12.15
CA PRO A 70 14.55 6.73 13.31
C PRO A 70 14.09 8.21 13.29
N GLY A 71 13.33 8.63 14.30
CA GLY A 71 12.74 9.97 14.37
C GLY A 71 11.35 10.10 13.70
N GLY A 72 10.81 9.02 13.15
CA GLY A 72 9.42 8.96 12.69
C GLY A 72 8.43 8.79 13.86
N ALA A 73 7.19 9.23 13.66
CA ALA A 73 6.14 9.07 14.66
C ALA A 73 5.82 7.57 14.84
N GLN A 74 6.21 6.98 15.99
CA GLN A 74 5.77 5.66 16.42
C GLN A 74 4.27 5.68 16.77
N MET A 75 3.42 5.79 15.74
CA MET A 75 1.95 5.81 15.87
C MET A 75 1.43 4.46 16.38
N SER A 76 2.10 3.35 16.06
CA SER A 76 1.70 1.99 16.45
C SER A 76 1.70 1.73 17.97
N LYS A 77 2.48 2.47 18.78
CA LYS A 77 2.60 2.16 20.22
C LYS A 77 1.49 2.73 21.11
N ASP A 78 0.64 3.62 20.60
CA ASP A 78 -0.30 4.35 21.47
C ASP A 78 -1.67 4.65 20.81
N CYS A 79 -1.93 4.09 19.62
CA CYS A 79 -3.13 4.38 18.81
C CYS A 79 -4.45 4.07 19.55
N GLY A 80 -4.50 3.05 20.41
CA GLY A 80 -5.73 2.70 21.14
C GLY A 80 -6.15 3.73 22.19
N LYS A 81 -5.20 4.25 22.99
CA LYS A 81 -5.52 5.16 24.10
C LYS A 81 -5.92 6.55 23.63
N LYS A 82 -5.15 7.13 22.68
CA LYS A 82 -5.43 8.48 22.18
C LYS A 82 -6.71 8.53 21.35
N PHE A 83 -7.03 7.45 20.62
CA PHE A 83 -8.29 7.34 19.91
C PHE A 83 -9.47 7.22 20.88
N ALA A 84 -9.39 6.33 21.88
CA ALA A 84 -10.43 6.18 22.89
C ALA A 84 -10.68 7.48 23.69
N GLU A 85 -9.61 8.21 24.06
CA GLU A 85 -9.71 9.52 24.70
C GLU A 85 -10.34 10.57 23.76
N GLY A 86 -10.01 10.54 22.47
CA GLY A 86 -10.62 11.40 21.45
C GLY A 86 -12.11 11.15 21.28
N MET A 87 -12.54 9.89 21.28
CA MET A 87 -13.96 9.50 21.19
C MET A 87 -14.74 9.89 22.45
N LEU A 88 -14.17 9.68 23.64
CA LEU A 88 -14.74 10.15 24.90
C LEU A 88 -14.95 11.68 24.91
N LYS A 89 -13.95 12.44 24.46
CA LYS A 89 -14.05 13.91 24.34
C LYS A 89 -15.10 14.36 23.33
N LYS A 90 -15.28 13.63 22.22
CA LYS A 90 -16.35 13.93 21.24
C LYS A 90 -17.74 13.62 21.79
N ARG A 91 -17.88 12.52 22.56
CA ARG A 91 -19.15 12.12 23.20
C ARG A 91 -19.60 13.15 24.22
N GLN A 92 -18.67 13.61 25.06
CA GLN A 92 -18.93 14.66 26.05
C GLN A 92 -19.32 15.99 25.42
N LYS A 93 -18.93 16.23 24.17
CA LYS A 93 -19.29 17.44 23.41
C LYS A 93 -20.56 17.27 22.56
N GLY A 94 -21.23 16.12 22.62
CA GLY A 94 -22.43 15.83 21.83
C GLY A 94 -22.19 15.80 20.32
N LYS A 95 -20.95 15.51 19.88
CA LYS A 95 -20.54 15.49 18.47
C LYS A 95 -20.24 14.07 17.96
N LEU A 96 -20.84 13.09 18.61
CA LEU A 96 -20.83 11.68 18.22
C LEU A 96 -22.23 11.30 17.75
#